data_AF-A0A5F2C6K3-F1
#
_entry.id   AF-A0A5F2C6K3-F1
#
_cell.length_a   1.000
_cell.length_b   1.000
_cell.length_c   1.000
_cell.angle_alpha   90.00
_cell.angle_beta   90.00
_cell.angle_gamma   90.00
#
_symmetry.space_group_name_H-M   'P 1'
#
loop_
_entity.id
_entity.type
_entity.pdbx_description
1 polymer ?
#
loop_
_entity_poly.entity_id
_entity_poly.type
_entity_poly.pdbx_seq_one_letter_code
_entity_poly.pdbx_strand_id
1 'polypeptide(L)' 'MRTFLDFIHTEKANHPQFMLSIQKEDPNYLQDWFQTIGYDVSTWECSKVIETFKTTVGPITDDPGPSALH' A
#
# COMPACT_ATOMS: atom_id res chain seq x y z
N MET A 1 7.54 -19.16 -8.76
CA MET A 1 7.46 -18.21 -7.64
C MET A 1 6.91 -16.91 -8.21
N ARG A 2 5.83 -16.36 -7.64
CA ARG A 2 5.28 -15.06 -8.11
C ARG A 2 5.85 -13.95 -7.24
N THR A 3 6.31 -12.88 -7.87
CA THR A 3 6.98 -11.77 -7.20
C THR A 3 6.04 -10.58 -6.99
N PHE A 4 6.43 -9.64 -6.13
CA PHE A 4 5.68 -8.40 -5.97
C PHE A 4 5.50 -7.63 -7.31
N LEU A 5 6.50 -7.66 -8.19
CA LEU A 5 6.40 -7.02 -9.51
C LEU A 5 5.31 -7.67 -10.38
N ASP A 6 5.15 -8.99 -10.32
CA ASP A 6 4.05 -9.68 -10.99
C ASP A 6 2.68 -9.23 -10.46
N PHE A 7 2.60 -8.92 -9.17
CA PHE A 7 1.37 -8.43 -8.56
C PHE A 7 0.99 -7.04 -9.05
N ILE A 8 1.95 -6.11 -9.10
CA ILE A 8 1.71 -4.74 -9.58
C ILE A 8 1.30 -4.71 -11.05
N HIS A 9 1.91 -5.56 -11.88
CA HIS A 9 1.58 -5.64 -13.30
C HIS A 9 0.22 -6.28 -13.61
N THR A 10 -0.44 -6.94 -12.65
CA THR A 10 -1.65 -7.75 -12.90
C THR A 10 -2.96 -7.05 -12.50
N GLU A 11 -2.98 -5.72 -12.42
CA GLU A 11 -4.13 -4.91 -11.96
C GLU A 11 -4.61 -5.20 -10.51
N LYS A 12 -3.97 -6.13 -9.80
CA LYS A 12 -4.33 -6.51 -8.43
C LYS A 12 -4.01 -5.44 -7.38
N ALA A 13 -3.26 -4.40 -7.74
CA ALA A 13 -3.06 -3.22 -6.90
C ALA A 13 -4.39 -2.49 -6.57
N ASN A 14 -5.45 -2.71 -7.35
CA ASN A 14 -6.80 -2.20 -7.07
C ASN A 14 -7.63 -3.13 -6.17
N HIS A 15 -7.04 -4.19 -5.61
CA HIS A 15 -7.76 -5.12 -4.76
C HIS A 15 -8.15 -4.44 -3.43
N PRO A 16 -9.41 -4.47 -2.99
CA PRO A 16 -9.86 -3.80 -1.76
C PRO A 16 -9.06 -4.22 -0.53
N GLN A 17 -8.72 -5.51 -0.42
CA GLN A 17 -7.89 -6.01 0.68
C GLN A 17 -6.45 -5.48 0.63
N PHE A 18 -5.89 -5.25 -0.56
CA PHE A 18 -4.57 -4.64 -0.68
C PHE A 18 -4.60 -3.20 -0.14
N MET A 19 -5.57 -2.39 -0.57
CA MET A 19 -5.71 -1.02 -0.06
C MET A 19 -5.96 -0.97 1.46
N LEU A 20 -6.76 -1.90 2.01
CA LEU A 20 -6.95 -2.02 3.46
C LEU A 20 -5.65 -2.39 4.18
N SER A 21 -4.84 -3.29 3.62
CA SER A 21 -3.54 -3.64 4.18
C SER A 21 -2.57 -2.46 4.16
N ILE A 22 -2.60 -1.63 3.12
CA ILE A 22 -1.81 -0.40 3.04
C ILE A 22 -2.26 0.61 4.10
N GLN A 23 -3.57 0.79 4.31
CA GLN A 23 -4.12 1.71 5.32
C GLN A 23 -3.82 1.27 6.76
N LYS A 24 -3.61 -0.02 7.01
CA LYS A 24 -3.19 -0.52 8.34
C LYS A 24 -1.74 -0.19 8.67
N GLU A 25 -0.95 0.21 7.67
CA GLU A 25 0.46 0.57 7.82
C GLU A 25 1.33 -0.52 8.45
N ASP A 26 0.85 -1.77 8.45
CA ASP A 26 1.55 -2.91 9.03
C ASP A 26 2.15 -3.78 7.92
N PRO A 27 3.49 -3.81 7.78
CA PRO A 27 4.15 -4.56 6.73
C PRO A 27 4.08 -6.08 6.94
N ASN A 28 3.88 -6.57 8.16
CA ASN A 28 3.69 -8.01 8.41
C ASN A 28 2.30 -8.44 7.93
N TYR A 29 1.27 -7.63 8.20
CA TYR A 29 -0.08 -7.87 7.72
C TYR A 29 -0.17 -7.91 6.19
N LEU A 30 0.55 -7.00 5.52
CA LEU A 30 0.65 -7.01 4.06
C LEU A 30 1.42 -8.24 3.55
N GLN A 31 2.49 -8.63 4.23
CA GLN A 31 3.28 -9.83 3.89
C GLN A 31 2.47 -11.12 4.04
N ASP A 32 1.76 -11.30 5.16
CA ASP A 32 0.85 -12.42 5.38
C ASP A 32 -0.17 -12.51 4.25
N TRP A 33 -0.77 -11.38 3.86
CA TRP A 33 -1.71 -11.36 2.74
C TRP A 33 -1.07 -11.84 1.44
N PHE A 34 0.11 -11.31 1.08
CA PHE A 34 0.84 -11.78 -0.11
C PHE A 34 1.16 -13.27 -0.08
N GLN A 35 1.55 -13.80 1.09
CA GLN A 35 1.80 -15.23 1.25
C GLN A 35 0.52 -16.06 1.07
N THR A 36 -0.64 -15.59 1.56
CA THR A 36 -1.93 -16.30 1.36
C THR A 36 -2.34 -16.38 -0.11
N ILE A 37 -1.98 -15.39 -0.93
CA ILE A 37 -2.25 -15.40 -2.38
C ILE A 37 -1.13 -16.06 -3.21
N GLY A 38 -0.11 -16.61 -2.54
CA GLY A 38 0.98 -17.39 -3.15
C GLY A 38 2.06 -16.53 -3.79
N TYR A 39 2.34 -15.36 -3.22
CA TYR A 39 3.45 -14.48 -3.56
C TYR A 39 4.52 -14.57 -2.48
N ASP A 40 5.77 -14.65 -2.91
CA ASP A 40 6.91 -14.59 -2.00
C ASP A 40 7.42 -13.15 -1.97
N VAL A 41 7.22 -12.49 -0.83
CA VAL A 41 7.60 -11.09 -0.61
C VAL A 41 8.23 -10.93 0.75
N SER A 42 9.19 -10.02 0.82
CA SER A 42 9.87 -9.66 2.04
C SER A 42 9.11 -8.58 2.80
N THR A 43 9.26 -8.55 4.12
CA THR A 43 8.71 -7.47 4.97
C THR A 43 9.25 -6.10 4.55
N TRP A 44 10.50 -6.02 4.08
CA TRP A 44 11.10 -4.80 3.54
C TRP A 44 10.39 -4.31 2.27
N GLU A 45 10.05 -5.22 1.35
CA GLU A 45 9.28 -4.87 0.15
C GLU A 45 7.91 -4.32 0.55
N CYS A 46 7.23 -4.98 1.50
CA CYS A 46 5.95 -4.52 2.03
C CYS A 46 6.03 -3.11 2.65
N SER A 47 7.08 -2.82 3.43
CA SER A 47 7.31 -1.46 3.97
C SER A 47 7.49 -0.42 2.87
N LYS A 48 8.25 -0.74 1.82
CA LYS A 48 8.43 0.16 0.67
C LYS A 48 7.14 0.44 -0.08
N VAL A 49 6.27 -0.55 -0.18
CA VAL A 49 4.96 -0.40 -0.82
C VAL A 49 4.06 0.52 0.00
N ILE A 50 3.98 0.31 1.32
CA ILE A 50 3.22 1.19 2.22
C ILE A 50 3.73 2.63 2.11
N GLU A 51 5.06 2.84 2.16
CA GLU A 51 5.71 4.16 1.99
C GLU A 51 5.35 4.83 0.65
N THR A 52 5.40 4.07 -0.45
CA THR A 52 5.09 4.56 -1.81
C THR A 52 3.61 4.89 -1.97
N PHE A 53 2.70 4.06 -1.44
CA PHE A 53 1.27 4.33 -1.54
C PHE A 53 0.82 5.45 -0.62
N LYS A 54 1.43 5.61 0.57
CA LYS A 54 1.18 6.77 1.45
C LYS A 54 1.63 8.11 0.87
N THR A 55 2.62 8.10 -0.03
CA THR A 55 3.11 9.32 -0.69
C THR A 55 2.31 9.62 -1.95
N THR A 56 1.73 8.59 -2.60
CA THR A 56 0.94 8.73 -3.82
C THR A 56 -0.54 9.03 -3.53
N VAL A 57 -1.13 8.31 -2.57
CA VAL A 57 -2.38 8.68 -1.91
C VAL A 57 -1.94 9.64 -0.83
N GLY A 58 -1.84 10.94 -1.14
CA GLY A 58 -1.44 11.95 -0.18
C GLY A 58 -2.19 11.77 1.15
N PRO A 59 -1.66 12.30 2.27
CA PRO A 59 -2.40 12.28 3.53
C PRO A 59 -3.84 12.67 3.23
N ILE A 60 -4.81 11.90 3.74
CA ILE A 60 -6.16 12.42 3.89
C ILE A 60 -5.98 13.57 4.87
N THR A 61 -5.60 14.72 4.34
CA THR A 61 -5.77 15.99 4.99
C THR A 61 -7.26 16.05 5.23
N ASP A 62 -7.63 15.92 6.50
CA ASP A 62 -8.56 16.87 7.06
C ASP A 62 -8.09 18.25 6.56
N ASP A 63 -8.75 18.73 5.51
CA ASP A 63 -8.55 20.03 4.90
C ASP A 63 -9.43 21.01 5.68
N PRO A 64 -8.90 21.81 6.62
CA PRO A 64 -9.39 23.16 6.77
C PRO A 64 -8.71 23.95 5.65
N GLY A 65 -9.46 24.21 4.58
CA GLY A 65 -9.00 24.83 3.35
C GLY A 65 -8.20 26.13 3.50
N PRO A 66 -7.72 26.67 2.37
CA PRO A 66 -6.67 27.68 2.35
C PRO A 66 -7.14 28.95 3.05
N SER A 67 -6.63 29.22 4.24
CA SER A 67 -6.71 30.56 4.83
C SER A 67 -5.81 31.46 4.01
N ALA A 68 -6.43 32.11 3.02
CA ALA A 68 -5.88 33.22 2.28
C ALA A 68 -5.36 34.27 3.27
N LEU A 69 -4.07 34.56 3.16
CA LEU A 69 -3.45 35.75 3.73
C LEU A 69 -4.18 36.99 3.18
N HIS A 70 -4.72 37.81 4.08
CA HIS A 70 -5.13 39.19 3.80
C HIS A 70 -4.56 40.10 4.88
#